data_AF-A0A4Q2SCJ6-F1
#
_entry.id   AF-A0A4Q2SCJ6-F1
#
_cell.length_a   1.000
_cell.length_b   1.000
_cell.length_c   1.000
_cell.angle_alpha   90.00
_cell.angle_beta   90.00
_cell.angle_gamma   90.00
#
_symmetry.space_group_name_H-M   'P 1'
#
loop_
_entity.id
_entity.type
_entity.pdbx_description
1 polymer ?
#
loop_
_entity_poly.entity_id
_entity_poly.type
_entity_poly.pdbx_seq_one_letter_code
_entity_poly.pdbx_strand_id
1 'polypeptide(L)'
;MGFGDVVQQAIHAGTGVPRLYAAAIRIGLGPAGAVEVLRISQAALSAAATHGRGVPGRSNALRHFMWQAALTARFGADAARSIAAAQESGTPNRRDSRVDEHNNAAGQAYGAEHADDLAGLSPSEAMTSLVPVALAMWEAGELVWVRPRR
;
A
#
# COMPACT_ATOMS: atom_id res chain seq x y z
N MET A 1 -20.00 -11.63 -3.98
CA MET A 1 -18.54 -11.76 -4.11
C MET A 1 -18.28 -12.36 -5.49
N GLY A 2 -17.70 -11.59 -6.41
CA GLY A 2 -17.59 -11.98 -7.83
C GLY A 2 -16.29 -12.73 -8.09
N PHE A 3 -16.34 -13.77 -8.93
CA PHE A 3 -15.20 -14.58 -9.38
C PHE A 3 -13.97 -13.74 -9.84
N GLY A 4 -14.18 -12.50 -10.30
CA GLY A 4 -13.12 -11.57 -10.70
C GLY A 4 -12.23 -11.07 -9.55
N ASP A 5 -12.75 -10.94 -8.33
CA ASP A 5 -11.96 -10.50 -7.15
C ASP A 5 -10.94 -11.58 -6.73
N VAL A 6 -11.33 -12.85 -6.83
CA VAL A 6 -10.49 -14.00 -6.45
C VAL A 6 -9.34 -14.16 -7.45
N VAL A 7 -9.59 -13.94 -8.74
CA VAL A 7 -8.57 -14.00 -9.79
C VAL A 7 -7.58 -12.82 -9.67
N GLN A 8 -8.07 -11.61 -9.37
CA GLN A 8 -7.20 -10.45 -9.10
C GLN A 8 -6.33 -10.66 -7.85
N GLN A 9 -6.90 -11.20 -6.76
CA GLN A 9 -6.14 -11.56 -5.56
C GLN A 9 -5.10 -12.66 -5.83
N ALA A 10 -5.43 -13.66 -6.64
CA ALA A 10 -4.52 -14.74 -7.02
C ALA A 10 -3.37 -14.26 -7.93
N ILE A 11 -3.62 -13.34 -8.87
CA ILE A 11 -2.59 -12.74 -9.74
C ILE A 11 -1.67 -11.80 -8.93
N HIS A 12 -2.25 -11.04 -7.99
CA HIS A 12 -1.50 -10.19 -7.06
C HIS A 12 -0.60 -11.03 -6.13
N ALA A 13 -1.11 -12.18 -5.66
CA ALA A 13 -0.35 -13.14 -4.85
C ALA A 13 0.73 -13.87 -5.68
N GLY A 14 0.46 -14.25 -6.93
CA GLY A 14 1.36 -15.03 -7.78
C GLY A 14 2.58 -14.27 -8.31
N THR A 15 2.53 -12.94 -8.39
CA THR A 15 3.66 -12.12 -8.89
C THR A 15 4.10 -11.01 -7.95
N GLY A 16 3.23 -10.51 -7.06
CA GLY A 16 3.56 -9.47 -6.08
C GLY A 16 4.35 -10.02 -4.89
N VAL A 17 3.93 -11.15 -4.32
CA VAL A 17 4.57 -11.73 -3.12
C VAL A 17 6.06 -12.04 -3.33
N PRO A 18 6.48 -12.78 -4.39
CA PRO A 18 7.90 -13.02 -4.62
C PRO A 18 8.70 -11.73 -4.84
N ARG A 19 8.08 -10.73 -5.46
CA ARG A 19 8.74 -9.48 -5.84
C ARG A 19 8.97 -8.57 -4.65
N LEU A 20 7.95 -8.38 -3.80
CA LEU A 20 8.07 -7.61 -2.57
C LEU A 20 9.06 -8.27 -1.61
N TYR A 21 9.02 -9.60 -1.49
CA TYR A 21 10.00 -10.35 -0.69
C TYR A 21 11.42 -10.15 -1.21
N ALA A 22 11.65 -10.34 -2.51
CA ALA A 22 12.98 -10.15 -3.11
C ALA A 22 13.47 -8.70 -2.99
N ALA A 23 12.58 -7.70 -3.11
CA ALA A 23 12.91 -6.30 -2.92
C ALA A 23 13.35 -6.04 -1.47
N ALA A 24 12.59 -6.53 -0.49
CA ALA A 24 12.93 -6.40 0.94
C ALA A 24 14.27 -7.05 1.28
N ILE A 25 14.57 -8.23 0.72
CA ILE A 25 15.88 -8.89 0.88
C ILE A 25 17.00 -8.04 0.26
N ARG A 26 16.79 -7.51 -0.95
CA ARG A 26 17.81 -6.74 -1.67
C ARG A 26 18.23 -5.46 -0.93
N ILE A 27 17.31 -4.83 -0.20
CA ILE A 27 17.59 -3.64 0.61
C ILE A 27 18.06 -3.97 2.04
N GLY A 28 18.28 -5.25 2.36
CA GLY A 28 18.91 -5.67 3.62
C GLY A 28 17.97 -5.91 4.81
N LEU A 29 16.64 -5.95 4.63
CA LEU A 29 15.70 -6.20 5.74
C LEU A 29 15.75 -7.63 6.32
N GLY A 30 16.42 -8.55 5.62
CA GLY A 30 16.47 -9.97 5.97
C GLY A 30 15.12 -10.68 5.88
N PRO A 31 15.06 -12.00 6.15
CA PRO A 31 13.84 -12.79 6.00
C PRO A 31 12.68 -12.32 6.88
N ALA A 32 12.96 -11.95 8.14
CA ALA A 32 11.93 -11.49 9.08
C ALA A 32 11.30 -10.16 8.60
N GLY A 33 12.12 -9.19 8.19
CA GLY A 33 11.62 -7.93 7.65
C GLY A 33 10.86 -8.13 6.33
N ALA A 34 11.32 -9.05 5.47
CA ALA A 34 10.61 -9.38 4.23
C ALA A 34 9.22 -10.01 4.49
N VAL A 35 9.09 -10.89 5.49
CA VAL A 35 7.78 -11.42 5.92
C VAL A 35 6.89 -10.30 6.45
N GLU A 36 7.45 -9.37 7.23
CA GLU A 36 6.70 -8.26 7.78
C GLU A 36 6.18 -7.29 6.70
N VAL A 37 6.97 -7.02 5.65
CA VAL A 37 6.52 -6.30 4.45
C VAL A 37 5.30 -6.96 3.81
N LEU A 38 5.28 -8.29 3.71
CA LEU A 38 4.14 -9.03 3.17
C LEU A 38 2.91 -8.94 4.07
N ARG A 39 3.10 -9.00 5.39
CA ARG A 39 2.00 -8.84 6.36
C ARG A 39 1.38 -7.44 6.30
N ILE A 40 2.22 -6.40 6.22
CA ILE A 40 1.75 -5.01 6.06
C ILE A 40 0.99 -4.87 4.74
N SER A 41 1.50 -5.44 3.63
CA SER A 41 0.81 -5.42 2.33
C SER A 41 -0.56 -6.11 2.40
N GLN A 42 -0.64 -7.29 3.01
CA GLN A 42 -1.90 -8.02 3.19
C GLN A 42 -2.89 -7.24 4.07
N ALA A 43 -2.43 -6.67 5.18
CA ALA A 43 -3.26 -5.88 6.08
C ALA A 43 -3.84 -4.64 5.36
N ALA A 44 -3.01 -3.91 4.61
CA ALA A 44 -3.45 -2.75 3.82
C ALA A 44 -4.47 -3.14 2.75
N LEU A 45 -4.26 -4.25 2.05
CA LEU A 45 -5.20 -4.77 1.06
C LEU A 45 -6.56 -5.11 1.69
N SER A 46 -6.55 -5.80 2.83
CA SER A 46 -7.78 -6.19 3.54
C SER A 46 -8.56 -4.99 4.07
N ALA A 47 -7.86 -4.04 4.72
CA ALA A 47 -8.46 -2.81 5.22
C ALA A 47 -9.06 -1.98 4.07
N ALA A 48 -8.31 -1.77 2.99
CA ALA A 48 -8.78 -0.98 1.85
C ALA A 48 -9.93 -1.65 1.07
N ALA A 49 -9.97 -2.97 0.98
CA ALA A 49 -11.11 -3.71 0.42
C ALA A 49 -12.39 -3.56 1.27
N THR A 50 -12.22 -3.40 2.58
CA THR A 50 -13.33 -3.21 3.52
C THR A 50 -13.85 -1.78 3.48
N HIS A 51 -12.96 -0.79 3.63
CA HIS A 51 -13.32 0.62 3.78
C HIS A 51 -13.43 1.39 2.44
N GLY A 52 -12.85 0.86 1.37
CA GLY A 52 -12.89 1.48 0.04
C GLY A 52 -14.10 1.07 -0.82
N ARG A 53 -14.94 0.14 -0.34
CA ARG A 53 -16.01 -0.47 -1.13
C ARG A 53 -17.05 0.53 -1.62
N GLY A 54 -17.56 0.32 -2.83
CA GLY A 54 -18.70 1.06 -3.39
C GLY A 54 -18.33 2.40 -4.04
N VAL A 55 -17.07 2.82 -3.98
CA VAL A 55 -16.60 4.05 -4.64
C VAL A 55 -15.42 3.75 -5.55
N PRO A 56 -15.52 4.09 -6.85
CA PRO A 56 -14.45 3.86 -7.81
C PRO A 56 -13.11 4.44 -7.35
N GLY A 57 -12.05 3.64 -7.44
CA GLY A 57 -10.68 4.06 -7.13
C GLY A 57 -10.31 4.15 -5.65
N ARG A 58 -11.30 4.27 -4.75
CA ARG A 58 -11.06 4.47 -3.31
C ARG A 58 -10.25 3.34 -2.68
N SER A 59 -10.64 2.08 -2.90
CA SER A 59 -9.88 0.93 -2.37
C SER A 59 -8.41 0.93 -2.80
N ASN A 60 -8.10 1.33 -4.03
CA ASN A 60 -6.72 1.38 -4.50
C ASN A 60 -5.96 2.52 -3.82
N ALA A 61 -6.54 3.72 -3.79
CA ALA A 61 -5.94 4.90 -3.20
C ALA A 61 -5.63 4.72 -1.70
N LEU A 62 -6.61 4.22 -0.93
CA LEU A 62 -6.45 3.89 0.49
C LEU A 62 -5.35 2.84 0.69
N ARG A 63 -5.33 1.77 -0.13
CA ARG A 63 -4.32 0.72 -0.03
C ARG A 63 -2.91 1.30 -0.15
N HIS A 64 -2.65 2.09 -1.20
CA HIS A 64 -1.34 2.65 -1.47
C HIS A 64 -0.88 3.60 -0.36
N PHE A 65 -1.76 4.50 0.08
CA PHE A 65 -1.49 5.40 1.19
C PHE A 65 -1.13 4.63 2.48
N MET A 66 -2.02 3.74 2.95
CA MET A 66 -1.83 3.06 4.24
C MET A 66 -0.62 2.12 4.21
N TRP A 67 -0.43 1.41 3.09
CA TRP A 67 0.70 0.52 2.90
C TRP A 67 2.03 1.27 3.01
N GLN A 68 2.15 2.41 2.33
CA GLN A 68 3.38 3.19 2.33
C GLN A 68 3.61 3.96 3.62
N ALA A 69 2.56 4.42 4.31
CA ALA A 69 2.68 5.00 5.64
C ALA A 69 3.25 3.97 6.63
N ALA A 70 2.67 2.77 6.69
CA ALA A 70 3.14 1.72 7.58
C ALA A 70 4.56 1.25 7.25
N LEU A 71 4.89 1.06 5.97
CA LEU A 71 6.26 0.69 5.57
C LEU A 71 7.29 1.78 5.92
N THR A 72 6.93 3.05 5.73
CA THR A 72 7.84 4.17 6.02
C THR A 72 8.10 4.31 7.50
N ALA A 73 7.06 4.23 8.32
CA ALA A 73 7.22 4.24 9.77
C ALA A 73 8.07 3.06 10.27
N ARG A 74 7.86 1.87 9.70
CA ARG A 74 8.51 0.63 10.15
C ARG A 74 9.97 0.50 9.73
N PHE A 75 10.27 0.86 8.47
CA PHE A 75 11.53 0.54 7.82
C PHE A 75 12.25 1.77 7.26
N GLY A 76 11.67 2.95 7.42
CA GLY A 76 12.20 4.20 6.86
C GLY A 76 11.79 4.43 5.41
N ALA A 77 11.94 5.68 4.97
CA ALA A 77 11.45 6.14 3.68
C ALA A 77 12.18 5.50 2.49
N ASP A 78 13.48 5.21 2.61
CA ASP A 78 14.26 4.56 1.53
C ASP A 78 13.79 3.14 1.26
N ALA A 79 13.50 2.39 2.32
CA ALA A 79 12.97 1.04 2.20
C ALA A 79 11.58 1.05 1.56
N ALA A 80 10.69 1.92 2.06
CA ALA A 80 9.34 2.06 1.52
C ALA A 80 9.34 2.41 0.03
N ARG A 81 10.15 3.40 -0.39
CA ARG A 81 10.33 3.76 -1.81
C ARG A 81 10.84 2.60 -2.66
N SER A 82 11.84 1.88 -2.19
CA SER A 82 12.43 0.74 -2.92
C SER A 82 11.43 -0.40 -3.10
N ILE A 83 10.62 -0.66 -2.07
CA ILE A 83 9.55 -1.67 -2.11
C ILE A 83 8.42 -1.21 -3.03
N ALA A 84 8.03 0.07 -3.00
CA ALA A 84 7.03 0.65 -3.91
C ALA A 84 7.48 0.52 -5.37
N ALA A 85 8.72 0.91 -5.68
CA ALA A 85 9.28 0.82 -7.03
C ALA A 85 9.30 -0.63 -7.54
N ALA A 86 9.60 -1.59 -6.66
CA ALA A 86 9.51 -3.00 -7.01
C ALA A 86 8.07 -3.42 -7.32
N GLN A 87 7.07 -2.98 -6.56
CA GLN A 87 5.67 -3.26 -6.89
C GLN A 87 5.29 -2.74 -8.28
N GLU A 88 5.63 -1.49 -8.57
CA GLU A 88 5.31 -0.82 -9.84
C GLU A 88 6.01 -1.43 -11.05
N SER A 89 7.24 -1.95 -10.91
CA SER A 89 7.95 -2.60 -12.01
C SER A 89 7.25 -3.85 -12.54
N GLY A 90 6.27 -4.39 -11.80
CA GLY A 90 5.44 -5.51 -12.21
C GLY A 90 4.12 -5.13 -12.88
N THR A 91 3.76 -3.85 -12.92
CA THR A 91 2.47 -3.36 -13.44
C THR A 91 2.60 -2.93 -14.90
N PRO A 92 1.83 -3.50 -15.85
CA PRO A 92 1.97 -3.17 -17.28
C PRO A 92 1.50 -1.75 -17.66
N ASN A 93 0.72 -1.06 -16.81
CA ASN A 93 0.02 0.17 -17.17
C ASN A 93 0.65 1.43 -16.54
N ARG A 94 1.36 2.22 -17.35
CA ARG A 94 2.08 3.44 -16.92
C ARG A 94 1.19 4.57 -16.37
N ARG A 95 -0.10 4.62 -16.72
CA ARG A 95 -1.02 5.67 -16.19
C ARG A 95 -1.49 5.38 -14.78
N ASP A 96 -1.69 4.11 -14.46
CA ASP A 96 -2.07 3.69 -13.12
C ASP A 96 -0.90 3.97 -12.16
N SER A 97 0.35 3.78 -12.62
CA SER A 97 1.55 4.03 -11.80
C SER A 97 1.71 5.46 -11.28
N ARG A 98 1.30 6.51 -12.02
CA ARG A 98 1.42 7.89 -11.49
C ARG A 98 0.46 8.20 -10.34
N VAL A 99 -0.73 7.63 -10.41
CA VAL A 99 -1.75 7.76 -9.35
C VAL A 99 -1.29 6.99 -8.11
N ASP A 100 -0.75 5.80 -8.31
CA ASP A 100 -0.21 4.97 -7.24
C ASP A 100 1.03 5.63 -6.62
N GLU A 101 1.94 6.20 -7.43
CA GLU A 101 3.08 7.00 -6.97
C GLU A 101 2.67 8.20 -6.09
N HIS A 102 1.63 8.94 -6.48
CA HIS A 102 1.11 10.06 -5.68
C HIS A 102 0.60 9.60 -4.31
N ASN A 103 -0.26 8.57 -4.30
CA ASN A 103 -0.82 8.04 -3.06
C ASN A 103 0.26 7.39 -2.18
N ASN A 104 1.25 6.75 -2.81
CA ASN A 104 2.43 6.23 -2.14
C ASN A 104 3.23 7.35 -1.47
N ALA A 105 3.49 8.46 -2.16
CA ALA A 105 4.22 9.60 -1.63
C ALA A 105 3.49 10.26 -0.45
N ALA A 106 2.16 10.42 -0.55
CA ALA A 106 1.34 10.89 0.55
C ALA A 106 1.45 9.98 1.78
N GLY A 107 1.40 8.65 1.57
CA GLY A 107 1.62 7.67 2.62
C GLY A 107 3.01 7.77 3.24
N GLN A 108 4.06 7.88 2.43
CA GLN A 108 5.44 8.02 2.91
C GLN A 108 5.63 9.28 3.76
N ALA A 109 5.08 10.41 3.33
CA ALA A 109 5.14 11.65 4.10
C ALA A 109 4.47 11.48 5.47
N TYR A 110 3.24 10.96 5.50
CA TYR A 110 2.51 10.73 6.74
C TYR A 110 3.25 9.76 7.67
N GLY A 111 3.75 8.64 7.12
CA GLY A 111 4.47 7.62 7.89
C GLY A 111 5.81 8.10 8.45
N ALA A 112 6.49 9.02 7.77
CA ALA A 112 7.71 9.64 8.27
C ALA A 112 7.43 10.62 9.42
N GLU A 113 6.36 11.43 9.29
CA GLU A 113 5.94 12.37 10.33
C GLU A 113 5.42 11.67 11.59
N HIS A 114 4.74 10.52 11.43
CA HIS A 114 4.09 9.79 12.53
C HIS A 114 4.80 8.47 12.83
N ALA A 115 6.12 8.42 12.62
CA ALA A 115 6.89 7.19 12.74
C ALA A 115 6.82 6.59 14.15
N ASP A 116 6.93 7.43 15.19
CA ASP A 116 6.91 7.01 16.59
C ASP A 116 5.57 6.35 16.98
N ASP A 117 4.46 6.83 16.41
CA ASP A 117 3.13 6.30 16.69
C ASP A 117 2.85 4.97 15.96
N LEU A 118 3.47 4.76 14.79
CA LEU A 118 3.14 3.66 13.89
C LEU A 118 4.15 2.50 13.93
N ALA A 119 5.43 2.78 14.23
CA ALA A 119 6.50 1.79 14.10
C ALA A 119 6.34 0.59 15.04
N GLY A 120 5.79 0.80 16.24
CA GLY A 120 5.57 -0.24 17.25
C GLY A 120 4.30 -1.06 17.09
N LEU A 121 3.37 -0.64 16.22
CA LEU A 121 2.08 -1.30 16.05
C LEU A 121 2.19 -2.59 15.23
N SER A 122 1.35 -3.57 15.53
CA SER A 122 1.14 -4.67 14.59
C SER A 122 0.58 -4.15 13.26
N PRO A 123 0.75 -4.88 12.14
CA PRO A 123 0.17 -4.47 10.86
C PRO A 123 -1.33 -4.17 10.93
N SER A 124 -2.10 -4.94 11.69
CA SER A 124 -3.55 -4.71 11.83
C SER A 124 -3.84 -3.42 12.59
N GLU A 125 -3.15 -3.16 13.71
CA GLU A 125 -3.34 -1.95 14.51
C GLU A 125 -2.92 -0.70 13.72
N ALA A 126 -1.82 -0.78 12.97
CA ALA A 126 -1.40 0.30 12.07
C ALA A 126 -2.50 0.61 11.04
N MET A 127 -3.12 -0.40 10.42
CA MET A 127 -4.24 -0.17 9.51
C MET A 127 -5.45 0.44 10.23
N THR A 128 -5.81 -0.04 11.42
CA THR A 128 -6.90 0.53 12.22
C THR A 128 -6.68 2.03 12.49
N SER A 129 -5.44 2.43 12.80
CA SER A 129 -5.07 3.84 12.99
C SER A 129 -5.11 4.64 11.69
N LEU A 130 -4.64 4.06 10.58
CA LEU A 130 -4.51 4.75 9.30
C LEU A 130 -5.82 4.86 8.50
N VAL A 131 -6.80 3.98 8.69
CA VAL A 131 -8.09 4.01 7.99
C VAL A 131 -8.81 5.36 8.09
N PRO A 132 -9.05 5.94 9.29
CA PRO A 132 -9.74 7.24 9.38
C PRO A 132 -8.97 8.37 8.68
N VAL A 133 -7.63 8.34 8.74
CA VAL A 133 -6.76 9.32 8.05
C VAL A 133 -6.89 9.19 6.54
N ALA A 134 -6.77 7.96 6.03
CA ALA A 134 -6.87 7.67 4.61
C ALA A 134 -8.24 8.07 4.03
N LEU A 135 -9.32 7.86 4.80
CA LEU A 135 -10.65 8.31 4.44
C LEU A 135 -10.76 9.84 4.44
N ALA A 136 -10.22 10.53 5.45
CA ALA A 136 -10.23 11.99 5.49
C ALA A 136 -9.47 12.60 4.30
N MET A 137 -8.28 12.08 3.98
CA MET A 137 -7.49 12.51 2.82
C MET A 137 -8.18 12.21 1.49
N TRP A 138 -8.90 11.10 1.39
CA TRP A 138 -9.74 10.80 0.23
C TRP A 138 -10.86 11.84 0.05
N GLU A 139 -11.60 12.15 1.12
CA GLU A 139 -12.69 13.13 1.07
C GLU A 139 -12.19 14.56 0.81
N ALA A 140 -10.97 14.89 1.26
CA ALA A 140 -10.28 16.14 0.96
C ALA A 140 -9.75 16.21 -0.50
N GLY A 141 -9.77 15.11 -1.24
CA GLY A 141 -9.22 15.03 -2.61
C GLY A 141 -7.69 14.97 -2.67
N GLU A 142 -7.03 14.72 -1.55
CA GLU A 142 -5.57 14.58 -1.46
C GLU A 142 -5.10 13.21 -1.95
N LEU A 143 -5.95 12.18 -1.84
CA LEU A 143 -5.74 10.90 -2.50
C LEU A 143 -6.41 10.89 -3.87
N VAL A 144 -5.69 10.42 -4.88
CA VAL A 144 -6.10 10.49 -6.28
C VAL A 144 -6.43 9.11 -6.85
N TRP A 145 -7.21 9.09 -7.93
CA TRP A 145 -7.58 7.87 -8.65
C TRP A 145 -7.77 8.12 -10.15
N VAL A 146 -7.62 7.08 -10.96
CA VAL A 146 -7.83 7.16 -12.41
C VAL A 146 -9.32 7.21 -12.73
N ARG A 147 -9.81 8.35 -13.18
CA ARG A 147 -11.20 8.50 -13.67
C ARG A 147 -11.36 7.80 -15.03
N PRO A 148 -12.42 7.00 -15.25
CA PRO A 148 -12.74 6.50 -16.58
C PRO A 148 -12.90 7.67 -17.54
N ARG A 149 -12.28 7.59 -18.72
CA ARG A 149 -12.59 8.53 -19.79
C ARG A 149 -14.04 8.28 -20.22
N ARG A 150 -14.86 9.34 -20.19
CA ARG A 150 -16.18 9.35 -20.83
C ARG A 150 -16.02 9.26 -22.34
#